data_AF-E2BZV8-F1
#
_entry.id   AF-E2BZV8-F1
#
_cell.length_a   1.000
_cell.length_b   1.000
_cell.length_c   1.000
_cell.angle_alpha   90.00
_cell.angle_beta   90.00
_cell.angle_gamma   90.00
#
_symmetry.space_group_name_H-M   'P 1'
#
loop_
_entity.id
_entity.type
_entity.pdbx_description
1 polymer ?
#
loop_
_entity_poly.entity_id
_entity_poly.type
_entity_poly.pdbx_seq_one_letter_code
_entity_poly.pdbx_strand_id
1 'polypeptide(L)'
;MKPAELPTSWVDMVDPCIKIMESQVKTEVEAAMTYLAMGAHFARDTINRPGFSKFFFESASEEREHALKVIEYLLMRGQLTSDVSKLLKFPLKPIREEWNSGVEALTDALNLEAQVTRSIREIITTCENPKTFTFNDYHLVDYFTSDFLDEQYKGQRELAGKISTLGKMMQTHGELGEFLFDKKLLSGEI
;
A
#
# COMPACT_ATOMS: atom_id res chain seq x y z
N MET A 1 -7.70 25.10 26.47
CA MET A 1 -6.42 25.76 26.78
C MET A 1 -6.00 26.57 25.58
N LYS A 2 -5.42 27.77 25.75
CA LYS A 2 -4.78 28.48 24.63
C LYS A 2 -3.54 27.67 24.22
N PRO A 3 -3.32 27.39 22.92
CA PRO A 3 -2.10 26.72 22.48
C PRO A 3 -0.87 27.55 22.85
N ALA A 4 0.24 26.88 23.13
CA ALA A 4 1.53 27.56 23.21
C ALA A 4 1.93 28.05 21.81
N GLU A 5 2.42 29.28 21.71
CA GLU A 5 3.01 29.79 20.47
C GLU A 5 4.41 29.18 20.31
N LEU A 6 4.58 28.34 19.28
CA LEU A 6 5.85 27.71 18.96
C LEU A 6 6.50 28.42 17.75
N PRO A 7 7.84 28.52 17.68
CA PRO A 7 8.51 28.99 16.48
C PRO A 7 8.16 28.12 15.26
N THR A 8 7.90 28.73 14.11
CA THR A 8 7.49 28.04 12.87
C THR A 8 8.60 27.97 11.81
N SER A 9 9.79 28.51 12.09
CA SER A 9 10.91 28.57 11.13
C SER A 9 11.45 27.21 10.69
N TRP A 10 11.08 26.12 11.39
CA TRP A 10 11.46 24.75 11.07
C TRP A 10 10.42 24.01 10.21
N VAL A 11 9.24 24.61 10.00
CA VAL A 11 8.16 24.04 9.18
C VAL A 11 8.38 24.50 7.75
N ASP A 12 8.93 23.63 6.91
CA ASP A 12 9.49 23.99 5.60
C ASP A 12 8.91 23.21 4.41
N MET A 13 8.06 22.19 4.64
CA MET A 13 7.37 21.49 3.55
C MET A 13 6.50 22.45 2.73
N VAL A 14 6.49 22.25 1.40
CA VAL A 14 5.72 23.07 0.47
C VAL A 14 4.41 22.40 0.07
N ASP A 15 3.39 23.23 -0.21
CA ASP A 15 2.02 22.80 -0.53
C ASP A 15 1.90 21.65 -1.54
N PRO A 16 2.63 21.62 -2.68
CA PRO A 16 2.51 20.51 -3.63
C PRO A 16 2.93 19.18 -3.01
N CYS A 17 3.99 19.19 -2.20
CA CYS A 17 4.50 18.01 -1.52
C CYS A 17 3.55 17.57 -0.39
N ILE A 18 3.02 18.51 0.40
CA ILE A 18 2.03 18.22 1.44
C ILE A 18 0.78 17.56 0.83
N LYS A 19 0.22 18.15 -0.24
CA LYS A 19 -1.01 17.64 -0.86
C LYS A 19 -0.86 16.24 -1.46
N ILE A 20 0.28 15.96 -2.10
CA ILE A 20 0.51 14.63 -2.69
C ILE A 20 0.76 13.58 -1.60
N MET A 21 1.41 13.95 -0.49
CA MET A 21 1.56 13.10 0.70
C MET A 21 0.21 12.80 1.36
N GLU A 22 -0.64 13.82 1.55
CA GLU A 22 -2.01 13.63 2.06
C GLU A 22 -2.82 12.69 1.14
N SER A 23 -2.66 12.81 -0.17
CA SER A 23 -3.28 11.89 -1.13
C SER A 23 -2.73 10.46 -1.01
N GLN A 24 -1.45 10.29 -0.71
CA GLN A 24 -0.85 8.96 -0.53
C GLN A 24 -1.46 8.23 0.67
N VAL A 25 -1.75 8.92 1.77
CA VAL A 25 -2.46 8.32 2.92
C VAL A 25 -3.77 7.66 2.48
N LYS A 26 -4.54 8.32 1.61
CA LYS A 26 -5.77 7.77 1.05
C LYS A 26 -5.47 6.52 0.20
N THR A 27 -4.46 6.58 -0.66
CA THR A 27 -4.04 5.46 -1.51
C THR A 27 -3.71 4.22 -0.68
N GLU A 28 -2.88 4.34 0.37
CA GLU A 28 -2.50 3.19 1.21
C GLU A 28 -3.69 2.63 1.99
N VAL A 29 -4.59 3.50 2.48
CA VAL A 29 -5.81 3.02 3.16
C VAL A 29 -6.76 2.31 2.19
N GLU A 30 -6.90 2.79 0.94
CA GLU A 30 -7.69 2.09 -0.08
C GLU A 30 -7.05 0.74 -0.47
N ALA A 31 -5.72 0.66 -0.50
CA ALA A 31 -4.99 -0.59 -0.71
C ALA A 31 -5.23 -1.57 0.46
N ALA A 32 -5.09 -1.11 1.71
CA ALA A 32 -5.37 -1.89 2.91
C ALA A 32 -6.81 -2.46 2.91
N MET A 33 -7.80 -1.64 2.54
CA MET A 33 -9.19 -2.09 2.43
C MET A 33 -9.40 -3.13 1.31
N THR A 34 -8.68 -2.97 0.20
CA THR A 34 -8.73 -3.93 -0.92
C THR A 34 -8.12 -5.28 -0.51
N TYR A 35 -6.98 -5.28 0.16
CA TYR A 35 -6.39 -6.49 0.71
C TYR A 35 -7.24 -7.14 1.80
N LEU A 36 -7.92 -6.35 2.64
CA LEU A 36 -8.87 -6.85 3.62
C LEU A 36 -10.02 -7.60 2.94
N ALA A 37 -10.54 -7.08 1.83
CA ALA A 37 -11.57 -7.74 1.03
C ALA A 37 -11.05 -9.05 0.40
N MET A 38 -9.81 -9.07 -0.10
CA MET A 38 -9.17 -10.30 -0.59
C MET A 38 -9.06 -11.35 0.53
N GLY A 39 -8.56 -10.96 1.70
CA GLY A 39 -8.43 -11.85 2.86
C GLY A 39 -9.76 -12.47 3.29
N ALA A 40 -10.82 -11.64 3.34
CA ALA A 40 -12.17 -12.07 3.66
C ALA A 40 -12.77 -12.99 2.59
N HIS A 41 -12.52 -12.70 1.31
CA HIS A 41 -12.98 -13.51 0.19
C HIS A 41 -12.45 -14.96 0.27
N PHE A 42 -11.15 -15.14 0.54
CA PHE A 42 -10.53 -16.46 0.66
C PHE A 42 -10.87 -17.19 1.98
N ALA A 43 -11.35 -16.45 2.98
CA ALA A 43 -11.83 -17.01 4.25
C ALA A 43 -13.24 -17.61 4.16
N ARG A 44 -14.02 -17.31 3.10
CA ARG A 44 -15.38 -17.85 2.92
C ARG A 44 -15.34 -19.38 2.94
N ASP A 45 -16.31 -20.00 3.60
CA ASP A 45 -16.44 -21.46 3.69
C ASP A 45 -16.54 -22.15 2.31
N THR A 46 -17.14 -21.47 1.34
CA THR A 46 -17.25 -21.91 -0.06
C THR A 46 -15.95 -21.84 -0.87
N ILE A 47 -14.92 -21.15 -0.37
CA ILE A 47 -13.59 -21.02 -1.02
C ILE A 47 -12.50 -21.73 -0.20
N ASN A 48 -12.45 -21.44 1.09
CA ASN A 48 -11.61 -22.07 2.10
C ASN A 48 -10.14 -22.20 1.68
N ARG A 49 -9.48 -21.05 1.45
CA ARG A 49 -8.05 -20.92 1.16
C ARG A 49 -7.36 -20.14 2.29
N PRO A 50 -7.11 -20.77 3.45
CA PRO A 50 -6.60 -20.10 4.63
C PRO A 50 -5.19 -19.50 4.47
N GLY A 51 -4.35 -20.07 3.61
CA GLY A 51 -3.03 -19.50 3.29
C GLY A 51 -3.16 -18.17 2.55
N PHE A 52 -4.01 -18.10 1.53
CA PHE A 52 -4.31 -16.85 0.84
C PHE A 52 -4.98 -15.83 1.76
N SER A 53 -5.94 -16.27 2.56
CA SER A 53 -6.63 -15.42 3.52
C SER A 53 -5.64 -14.77 4.49
N LYS A 54 -4.74 -15.56 5.09
CA LYS A 54 -3.68 -15.07 5.98
C LYS A 54 -2.77 -14.07 5.26
N PHE A 55 -2.25 -14.44 4.08
CA PHE A 55 -1.36 -13.58 3.29
C PHE A 55 -1.98 -12.21 3.03
N PHE A 56 -3.22 -12.15 2.54
CA PHE A 56 -3.86 -10.88 2.24
C PHE A 56 -4.28 -10.08 3.49
N PHE A 57 -4.58 -10.73 4.62
CA PHE A 57 -4.77 -9.99 5.89
C PHE A 57 -3.45 -9.40 6.42
N GLU A 58 -2.33 -10.09 6.21
CA GLU A 58 -1.00 -9.56 6.52
C GLU A 58 -0.68 -8.36 5.61
N SER A 59 -0.92 -8.47 4.29
CA SER A 59 -0.78 -7.34 3.35
C SER A 59 -1.68 -6.16 3.71
N ALA A 60 -2.93 -6.40 4.12
CA ALA A 60 -3.82 -5.34 4.58
C ALA A 60 -3.28 -4.61 5.81
N SER A 61 -2.60 -5.33 6.69
CA SER A 61 -1.97 -4.75 7.88
C SER A 61 -0.73 -3.94 7.51
N GLU A 62 0.07 -4.43 6.58
CA GLU A 62 1.25 -3.75 6.04
C GLU A 62 0.89 -2.42 5.37
N GLU A 63 -0.13 -2.39 4.51
CA GLU A 63 -0.58 -1.13 3.89
C GLU A 63 -1.14 -0.12 4.90
N ARG A 64 -1.75 -0.61 5.98
CA ARG A 64 -2.15 0.27 7.09
C ARG A 64 -0.92 0.89 7.77
N GLU A 65 0.15 0.12 7.96
CA GLU A 65 1.41 0.65 8.50
C GLU A 65 2.08 1.63 7.52
N HIS A 66 1.98 1.42 6.19
CA HIS A 66 2.41 2.42 5.21
C HIS A 66 1.66 3.73 5.36
N ALA A 67 0.33 3.69 5.50
CA ALA A 67 -0.47 4.89 5.75
C ALA A 67 -0.02 5.62 7.03
N LEU A 68 0.30 4.88 8.09
CA LEU A 68 0.80 5.44 9.36
C LEU A 68 2.18 6.09 9.18
N LYS A 69 3.12 5.42 8.50
CA LYS A 69 4.45 5.98 8.17
C LYS A 69 4.34 7.34 7.46
N VAL A 70 3.42 7.47 6.49
CA VAL A 70 3.18 8.74 5.77
C VAL A 70 2.62 9.82 6.71
N ILE A 71 1.64 9.47 7.56
CA ILE A 71 1.06 10.40 8.55
C ILE A 71 2.11 10.85 9.56
N GLU A 72 2.90 9.93 10.09
CA GLU A 72 3.97 10.21 11.04
C GLU A 72 5.04 11.11 10.43
N TYR A 73 5.40 10.91 9.17
CA TYR A 73 6.32 11.79 8.46
C TYR A 73 5.77 13.21 8.32
N LEU A 74 4.50 13.36 7.95
CA LEU A 74 3.83 14.67 7.89
C LEU A 74 3.82 15.37 9.26
N LEU A 75 3.49 14.64 10.33
CA LEU A 75 3.49 15.16 11.71
C LEU A 75 4.90 15.56 12.16
N MET A 76 5.91 14.75 11.86
CA MET A 76 7.32 15.03 12.13
C MET A 76 7.76 16.35 11.48
N ARG A 77 7.22 16.69 10.32
CA ARG A 77 7.51 17.93 9.56
C ARG A 77 6.56 19.09 9.89
N GLY A 78 5.83 19.00 10.99
CA GLY A 78 4.97 20.08 11.50
C GLY A 78 3.67 20.29 10.73
N GLN A 79 3.24 19.30 9.94
CA GLN A 79 1.97 19.32 9.21
C GLN A 79 0.84 18.71 10.05
N LEU A 80 -0.38 18.67 9.48
CA LEU A 80 -1.58 18.06 10.11
C LEU A 80 -2.00 18.69 11.46
N THR A 81 -1.69 19.98 11.67
CA THR A 81 -1.91 20.68 12.94
C THR A 81 -3.35 21.11 13.22
N SER A 82 -4.23 21.12 12.21
CA SER A 82 -5.58 21.67 12.35
C SER A 82 -6.69 20.85 11.69
N ASP A 83 -6.42 20.20 10.55
CA ASP A 83 -7.44 19.51 9.78
C ASP A 83 -6.96 18.16 9.25
N VAL A 84 -7.17 17.12 10.05
CA VAL A 84 -6.93 15.71 9.65
C VAL A 84 -8.09 15.11 8.86
N SER A 85 -9.24 15.80 8.79
CA SER A 85 -10.45 15.26 8.16
C SER A 85 -10.30 15.13 6.64
N LYS A 86 -9.33 15.83 6.05
CA LYS A 86 -9.01 15.78 4.62
C LYS A 86 -8.24 14.53 4.21
N LEU A 87 -7.59 13.83 5.15
CA LEU A 87 -6.78 12.64 4.87
C LEU A 87 -7.62 11.50 4.30
N LEU A 88 -8.85 11.33 4.80
CA LEU A 88 -9.74 10.25 4.39
C LEU A 88 -11.10 10.80 4.00
N LYS A 89 -11.53 10.52 2.76
CA LYS A 89 -12.87 10.85 2.28
C LYS A 89 -13.71 9.58 2.25
N PHE A 90 -14.86 9.63 2.92
CA PHE A 90 -15.80 8.51 2.96
C PHE A 90 -16.82 8.57 1.81
N PRO A 91 -17.30 7.41 1.31
CA PRO A 91 -16.98 6.06 1.78
C PRO A 91 -15.66 5.52 1.20
N LEU A 92 -14.86 4.88 2.04
CA LEU A 92 -13.73 4.06 1.59
C LEU A 92 -14.28 2.69 1.22
N LYS A 93 -13.98 2.23 -0.01
CA LYS A 93 -14.45 0.94 -0.51
C LYS A 93 -13.29 0.20 -1.17
N PRO A 94 -13.25 -1.14 -1.06
CA PRO A 94 -12.30 -1.92 -1.84
C PRO A 94 -12.58 -1.75 -3.34
N ILE A 95 -11.53 -1.89 -4.15
CA ILE A 95 -11.67 -1.80 -5.62
C ILE A 95 -12.52 -2.96 -6.16
N ARG A 96 -12.41 -4.11 -5.50
CA ARG A 96 -13.06 -5.37 -5.89
C ARG A 96 -13.32 -6.22 -4.65
N GLU A 97 -14.35 -7.08 -4.70
CA GLU A 97 -14.80 -7.88 -3.56
C GLU A 97 -14.80 -9.40 -3.84
N GLU A 98 -14.67 -9.81 -5.12
CA GLU A 98 -14.71 -11.22 -5.50
C GLU A 98 -13.69 -11.59 -6.58
N TRP A 99 -13.02 -12.72 -6.40
CA TRP A 99 -12.05 -13.31 -7.32
C TRP A 99 -12.44 -14.74 -7.67
N ASN A 100 -12.11 -15.18 -8.89
CA ASN A 100 -12.39 -16.54 -9.34
C ASN A 100 -11.27 -17.52 -8.96
N SER A 101 -10.06 -17.03 -8.69
CA SER A 101 -8.90 -17.84 -8.31
C SER A 101 -7.85 -17.01 -7.58
N GLY A 102 -6.93 -17.69 -6.89
CA GLY A 102 -5.73 -17.11 -6.30
C GLY A 102 -4.82 -16.45 -7.35
N VAL A 103 -4.77 -16.96 -8.59
CA VAL A 103 -4.01 -16.29 -9.68
C VAL A 103 -4.60 -14.92 -9.99
N GLU A 104 -5.92 -14.83 -10.08
CA GLU A 104 -6.60 -13.56 -10.34
C GLU A 104 -6.37 -12.57 -9.19
N ALA A 105 -6.52 -13.02 -7.94
CA ALA A 105 -6.27 -12.16 -6.78
C ALA A 105 -4.82 -11.68 -6.70
N LEU A 106 -3.84 -12.55 -6.92
CA LEU A 106 -2.43 -12.15 -6.94
C LEU A 106 -2.11 -11.19 -8.10
N THR A 107 -2.78 -11.35 -9.25
CA THR A 107 -2.62 -10.45 -10.39
C THR A 107 -3.20 -9.06 -10.06
N ASP A 108 -4.38 -9.01 -9.43
CA ASP A 108 -4.97 -7.77 -8.97
C ASP A 108 -4.10 -7.09 -7.90
N ALA A 109 -3.52 -7.87 -6.97
CA ALA A 109 -2.54 -7.38 -6.00
C ALA A 109 -1.31 -6.78 -6.68
N LEU A 110 -0.71 -7.47 -7.66
CA LEU A 110 0.45 -6.94 -8.40
C LEU A 110 0.12 -5.63 -9.15
N ASN A 111 -1.08 -5.54 -9.72
CA ASN A 111 -1.55 -4.33 -10.39
C ASN A 111 -1.80 -3.17 -9.41
N LEU A 112 -2.27 -3.48 -8.20
CA LEU A 112 -2.42 -2.52 -7.10
C LEU A 112 -1.04 -2.01 -6.67
N GLU A 113 -0.07 -2.90 -6.43
CA GLU A 113 1.30 -2.49 -6.07
C GLU A 113 1.95 -1.63 -7.14
N ALA A 114 1.75 -1.96 -8.43
CA ALA A 114 2.24 -1.16 -9.53
C ALA A 114 1.58 0.23 -9.63
N GLN A 115 0.36 0.40 -9.12
CA GLN A 115 -0.31 1.70 -8.99
C GLN A 115 0.28 2.50 -7.82
N VAL A 116 0.44 1.87 -6.65
CA VAL A 116 1.03 2.49 -5.45
C VAL A 116 2.45 2.96 -5.74
N THR A 117 3.28 2.15 -6.40
CA THR A 117 4.65 2.54 -6.81
C THR A 117 4.67 3.73 -7.76
N ARG A 118 3.72 3.84 -8.68
CA ARG A 118 3.62 5.03 -9.55
C ARG A 118 3.30 6.27 -8.73
N SER A 119 2.38 6.17 -7.77
CA SER A 119 2.06 7.25 -6.85
C SER A 119 3.29 7.69 -6.04
N ILE A 120 4.06 6.74 -5.49
CA ILE A 120 5.32 7.03 -4.78
C ILE A 120 6.33 7.77 -5.67
N ARG A 121 6.50 7.35 -6.93
CA ARG A 121 7.40 8.04 -7.88
C ARG A 121 6.92 9.46 -8.19
N GLU A 122 5.62 9.68 -8.23
CA GLU A 122 5.02 11.01 -8.41
C GLU A 122 5.27 11.91 -7.18
N ILE A 123 5.22 11.36 -5.96
CA ILE A 123 5.62 12.05 -4.72
C ILE A 123 7.07 12.51 -4.83
N ILE A 124 7.98 11.58 -5.11
CA ILE A 124 9.42 11.86 -5.24
C ILE A 124 9.66 12.98 -6.25
N THR A 125 9.10 12.87 -7.44
CA THR A 125 9.26 13.89 -8.50
C THR A 125 8.69 15.24 -8.08
N THR A 126 7.54 15.26 -7.42
CA THR A 126 6.85 16.48 -6.99
C THR A 126 7.59 17.20 -5.86
N CYS A 127 8.18 16.45 -4.93
CA CYS A 127 8.88 16.99 -3.78
C CYS A 127 10.35 17.31 -4.07
N GLU A 128 10.98 16.65 -5.05
CA GLU A 128 12.33 16.98 -5.52
C GLU A 128 12.35 18.29 -6.33
N ASN A 129 11.34 18.48 -7.20
CA ASN A 129 11.26 19.64 -8.08
C ASN A 129 9.82 20.18 -8.22
N PRO A 130 9.29 20.83 -7.16
CA PRO A 130 7.93 21.36 -7.18
C PRO A 130 7.79 22.50 -8.19
N LYS A 131 6.78 22.45 -9.05
CA LYS A 131 6.60 23.41 -10.16
C LYS A 131 6.46 24.88 -9.72
N THR A 132 5.95 25.13 -8.53
CA THR A 132 5.61 26.47 -8.04
C THR A 132 6.53 26.99 -6.95
N PHE A 133 7.51 26.19 -6.52
CA PHE A 133 8.42 26.52 -5.41
C PHE A 133 9.86 26.15 -5.77
N THR A 134 10.85 26.79 -5.16
CA THR A 134 12.27 26.47 -5.36
C THR A 134 12.82 25.53 -4.27
N PHE A 135 11.93 24.86 -3.52
CA PHE A 135 12.29 23.99 -2.40
C PHE A 135 12.40 22.54 -2.87
N ASN A 136 13.58 21.96 -2.77
CA ASN A 136 13.81 20.53 -2.99
C ASN A 136 13.83 19.83 -1.62
N ASP A 137 12.86 18.95 -1.37
CA ASP A 137 12.74 18.22 -0.10
C ASP A 137 13.61 16.95 -0.12
N TYR A 138 14.93 17.14 0.01
CA TYR A 138 15.90 16.04 -0.08
C TYR A 138 15.63 14.90 0.90
N HIS A 139 15.20 15.20 2.13
CA HIS A 139 14.96 14.18 3.15
C HIS A 139 13.69 13.36 2.84
N LEU A 140 12.65 13.98 2.29
CA LEU A 140 11.45 13.23 1.87
C LEU A 140 11.74 12.38 0.64
N VAL A 141 12.47 12.93 -0.33
CA VAL A 141 12.90 12.21 -1.53
C VAL A 141 13.73 10.98 -1.16
N ASP A 142 14.70 11.12 -0.25
CA ASP A 142 15.49 10.01 0.27
C ASP A 142 14.58 8.96 0.93
N TYR A 143 13.77 9.35 1.91
CA TYR A 143 12.88 8.44 2.65
C TYR A 143 11.94 7.63 1.75
N PHE A 144 11.27 8.26 0.77
CA PHE A 144 10.41 7.54 -0.16
C PHE A 144 11.19 6.66 -1.16
N THR A 145 12.45 6.99 -1.44
CA THR A 145 13.29 6.20 -2.32
C THR A 145 13.91 5.00 -1.60
N SER A 146 14.39 5.19 -0.37
CA SER A 146 15.08 4.16 0.41
C SER A 146 14.11 3.16 1.02
N ASP A 147 13.02 3.63 1.61
CA ASP A 147 12.12 2.78 2.37
C ASP A 147 10.98 2.28 1.47
N PHE A 148 10.16 3.21 0.96
CA PHE A 148 8.95 2.85 0.22
C PHE A 148 9.25 2.18 -1.13
N LEU A 149 10.12 2.76 -1.97
CA LEU A 149 10.41 2.13 -3.27
C LEU A 149 11.11 0.76 -3.14
N ASP A 150 11.97 0.57 -2.14
CA ASP A 150 12.61 -0.73 -1.91
C ASP A 150 11.59 -1.80 -1.51
N GLU A 151 10.69 -1.47 -0.56
CA GLU A 151 9.55 -2.33 -0.17
C GLU A 151 8.68 -2.66 -1.40
N GLN A 152 8.27 -1.65 -2.18
CA GLN A 152 7.45 -1.84 -3.38
C GLN A 152 8.08 -2.79 -4.41
N TYR A 153 9.36 -2.61 -4.77
CA TYR A 153 9.99 -3.45 -5.79
C TYR A 153 10.19 -4.90 -5.31
N LYS A 154 10.45 -5.10 -4.02
CA LYS A 154 10.51 -6.44 -3.42
C LYS A 154 9.13 -7.10 -3.43
N GLY A 155 8.09 -6.40 -2.99
CA GLY A 155 6.71 -6.90 -2.98
C GLY A 155 6.20 -7.26 -4.38
N GLN A 156 6.41 -6.39 -5.37
CA GLN A 156 6.06 -6.67 -6.77
C GLN A 156 6.79 -7.91 -7.30
N ARG A 157 8.09 -8.05 -7.00
CA ARG A 157 8.86 -9.22 -7.43
C ARG A 157 8.34 -10.49 -6.77
N GLU A 158 7.98 -10.45 -5.49
CA GLU A 158 7.40 -11.58 -4.78
C GLU A 158 6.08 -12.01 -5.40
N LEU A 159 5.13 -11.07 -5.57
CA LEU A 159 3.83 -11.32 -6.19
C LEU A 159 3.97 -11.90 -7.61
N ALA A 160 4.84 -11.30 -8.44
CA ALA A 160 5.12 -11.83 -9.78
C ALA A 160 5.66 -13.27 -9.74
N GLY A 161 6.48 -13.60 -8.74
CA GLY A 161 6.96 -14.95 -8.48
C GLY A 161 5.82 -15.92 -8.14
N LYS A 162 4.94 -15.53 -7.20
CA LYS A 162 3.77 -16.31 -6.79
C LYS A 162 2.81 -16.56 -7.97
N ILE A 163 2.52 -15.53 -8.77
CA ILE A 163 1.69 -15.65 -10.00
C ILE A 163 2.31 -16.64 -10.97
N SER A 164 3.61 -16.56 -11.23
CA SER A 164 4.30 -17.47 -12.17
C SER A 164 4.22 -18.93 -11.71
N THR A 165 4.45 -19.18 -10.43
CA THR A 165 4.41 -20.53 -9.85
C THR A 165 3.00 -21.09 -9.85
N LEU A 166 2.05 -20.35 -9.28
CA LEU A 166 0.65 -20.78 -9.20
C LEU A 166 0.04 -20.92 -10.59
N GLY A 167 0.33 -20.02 -11.52
CA GLY A 167 -0.16 -20.09 -12.90
C GLY A 167 0.25 -21.39 -13.59
N LYS A 168 1.50 -21.84 -13.42
CA LYS A 168 1.97 -23.15 -13.95
C LYS A 168 1.28 -24.34 -13.27
N MET A 169 1.06 -24.25 -11.96
CA MET A 169 0.35 -25.29 -11.21
C MET A 169 -1.12 -25.38 -11.66
N MET A 170 -1.79 -24.25 -11.85
CA MET A 170 -3.16 -24.18 -12.34
C MET A 170 -3.30 -24.76 -13.75
N GLN A 171 -2.37 -24.47 -14.65
CA GLN A 171 -2.37 -25.04 -16.01
C GLN A 171 -2.23 -26.56 -16.03
N THR A 172 -1.48 -27.13 -15.09
CA THR A 172 -1.14 -28.57 -15.08
C THR A 172 -2.09 -29.38 -14.19
N HIS A 173 -2.59 -28.79 -13.11
CA HIS A 173 -3.29 -29.49 -12.02
C HIS A 173 -4.61 -28.83 -11.59
N GLY A 174 -5.00 -27.69 -12.19
CA GLY A 174 -6.23 -26.97 -11.84
C GLY A 174 -6.35 -26.67 -10.34
N GLU A 175 -7.54 -26.89 -9.79
CA GLU A 175 -7.88 -26.67 -8.36
C GLU A 175 -6.93 -27.36 -7.37
N LEU A 176 -6.37 -28.52 -7.71
CA LEU A 176 -5.39 -29.19 -6.86
C LEU A 176 -4.11 -28.36 -6.75
N GLY A 177 -3.71 -27.69 -7.83
CA GLY A 177 -2.58 -26.78 -7.85
C GLY A 177 -2.77 -25.62 -6.88
N GLU A 178 -3.93 -24.97 -6.91
CA GLU A 178 -4.26 -23.90 -5.98
C GLU A 178 -4.32 -24.36 -4.53
N PHE A 179 -4.93 -25.52 -4.27
CA PHE A 179 -4.98 -26.09 -2.92
C PHE A 179 -3.58 -26.36 -2.35
N LEU A 180 -2.69 -26.95 -3.14
CA LEU A 180 -1.31 -27.22 -2.70
C LEU A 180 -0.53 -25.93 -2.46
N PHE A 181 -0.72 -24.94 -3.33
CA PHE A 181 -0.11 -23.61 -3.18
C PHE A 181 -0.59 -22.93 -1.89
N ASP A 182 -1.89 -22.96 -1.62
CA ASP A 182 -2.49 -22.43 -0.38
C ASP A 182 -1.86 -23.05 0.87
N LYS A 183 -1.65 -24.38 0.88
CA LYS A 183 -0.99 -25.05 2.02
C LYS A 183 0.44 -24.60 2.22
N LYS A 184 1.18 -24.36 1.14
CA LYS A 184 2.56 -23.86 1.19
C LYS A 184 2.63 -22.40 1.68
N LEU A 185 1.67 -21.57 1.26
CA LEU A 185 1.54 -20.19 1.71
C LEU A 185 1.21 -20.16 3.22
N LEU A 186 0.30 -21.02 3.68
CA LEU A 186 -0.06 -21.11 5.09
C LEU A 186 1.12 -21.54 5.99
N SER A 187 1.96 -22.45 5.52
CA SER A 187 3.14 -22.92 6.25
C SER A 187 4.33 -21.94 6.17
N GLY A 188 4.21 -20.83 5.42
CA GLY A 188 5.29 -19.87 5.22
C GLY A 188 6.46 -20.43 4.40
N GLU A 189 6.20 -21.42 3.55
CA GLU A 189 7.23 -22.02 2.68
C GLU A 189 7.41 -21.28 1.35
N ILE A 190 6.46 -20.42 0.97
CA ILE A 190 6.45 -19.66 -0.28
C ILE A 190 5.89 -18.25 -0.14
#